data_AF-A0A090IXX1-F1
#
_entry.id   AF-A0A090IXX1-F1
#
_cell.length_a   1.000
_cell.length_b   1.000
_cell.length_c   1.000
_cell.angle_alpha   90.00
_cell.angle_beta   90.00
_cell.angle_gamma   90.00
#
_symmetry.space_group_name_H-M   'P 1'
#
loop_
_entity.id
_entity.type
_entity.pdbx_description
1 polymer ?
#
loop_
_entity_poly.entity_id
_entity_poly.type
_entity_poly.pdbx_seq_one_letter_code
_entity_poly.pdbx_strand_id
1 'polypeptide(L)'
;MGTQSVGLKIAGQWKPSDAAHVDMQARLLPRTNEEYERCKQMGLPDPKQALTHDQLVNAEDCLFVATGITNNMLISGIRQNNNKFITKSIIIHGKDKKLRYVETEHFCK
;
A
#
# COMPACT_ATOMS: atom_id res chain seq x y z
N MET A 1 -2.63 -43.47 21.04
CA MET A 1 -3.40 -42.22 20.88
C MET A 1 -2.58 -41.10 21.49
N GLY A 2 -1.64 -40.56 20.72
CA GLY A 2 -0.71 -39.53 21.17
C GLY A 2 -1.12 -38.20 20.59
N THR A 3 -1.48 -37.24 21.44
CA THR A 3 -1.58 -35.84 21.06
C THR A 3 -0.25 -35.21 21.45
N GLN A 4 0.73 -35.26 20.54
CA GLN A 4 1.91 -34.42 20.66
C GLN A 4 1.52 -33.02 20.19
N SER A 5 1.37 -32.09 21.13
CA SER A 5 1.38 -30.66 20.84
C SER A 5 2.76 -30.29 20.32
N VAL A 6 2.90 -30.23 18.99
CA VAL A 6 4.05 -29.65 18.31
C VAL A 6 4.11 -28.17 18.65
N GLY A 7 5.11 -27.79 19.44
CA GLY A 7 5.43 -26.38 19.67
C GLY A 7 5.99 -25.75 18.40
N LEU A 8 5.61 -24.51 18.11
CA LEU A 8 6.40 -23.64 17.24
C LEU A 8 6.40 -22.19 17.78
N LYS A 9 7.59 -21.80 18.26
CA LYS A 9 8.11 -20.48 18.61
C LYS A 9 7.19 -19.27 18.40
N ILE A 10 6.75 -18.71 19.52
CA ILE A 10 6.43 -17.28 19.66
C ILE A 10 7.77 -16.55 19.85
N ALA A 11 8.44 -16.16 18.77
CA ALA A 11 9.58 -15.23 18.77
C ALA A 11 10.02 -14.93 17.33
N GLY A 12 9.16 -14.27 16.56
CA GLY A 12 9.52 -13.66 15.27
C GLY A 12 9.48 -12.15 15.44
N GLN A 13 10.61 -11.48 15.26
CA GLN A 13 10.68 -10.03 15.17
C GLN A 13 9.68 -9.55 14.13
N TRP A 14 8.74 -8.73 14.57
CA TRP A 14 7.69 -8.20 13.71
C TRP A 14 8.30 -7.30 12.63
N LYS A 15 8.08 -7.62 11.35
CA LYS A 15 8.57 -6.80 10.23
C LYS A 15 7.44 -5.89 9.71
N PRO A 16 7.79 -4.68 9.24
CA PRO A 16 6.83 -3.74 8.62
C PRO A 16 6.01 -4.34 7.47
N SER A 17 6.52 -5.38 6.79
CA SER A 17 5.84 -6.18 5.77
C SER A 17 4.57 -6.89 6.26
N ASP A 18 4.40 -7.09 7.56
CA ASP A 18 3.34 -7.93 8.11
C ASP A 18 2.07 -7.14 8.50
N ALA A 19 2.04 -5.82 8.29
CA ALA A 19 0.92 -4.95 8.68
C ALA A 19 -0.35 -5.18 7.85
N ALA A 20 -0.21 -5.75 6.64
CA ALA A 20 -1.30 -6.22 5.82
C ALA A 20 -0.76 -7.38 4.99
N HIS A 21 -1.21 -8.61 5.20
CA HIS A 21 -0.85 -9.76 4.36
C HIS A 21 -1.56 -9.60 3.00
N VAL A 22 -1.14 -8.59 2.23
CA VAL A 22 -1.61 -8.29 0.89
C VAL A 22 -0.54 -8.82 -0.05
N ASP A 23 -0.82 -9.96 -0.66
CA ASP A 23 0.02 -10.51 -1.72
C ASP A 23 -0.22 -9.69 -3.00
N MET A 24 0.51 -8.57 -3.12
CA MET A 24 0.55 -7.77 -4.34
C MET A 24 1.80 -8.14 -5.13
N GLN A 25 1.57 -8.64 -6.33
CA GLN A 25 2.61 -8.91 -7.32
C GLN A 25 2.41 -8.01 -8.53
N ALA A 26 3.52 -7.60 -9.13
CA ALA A 26 3.49 -6.78 -10.34
C ALA A 26 4.44 -7.33 -11.40
N ARG A 27 4.27 -6.86 -12.62
CA ARG A 27 5.20 -7.10 -13.74
C ARG A 27 5.14 -5.89 -14.64
N LEU A 28 6.29 -5.43 -15.13
CA LEU A 28 6.29 -4.36 -16.12
C LEU A 28 5.81 -4.92 -17.46
N LEU A 29 5.00 -4.13 -18.17
CA LEU A 29 4.50 -4.45 -19.49
C LEU A 29 4.97 -3.40 -20.51
N PRO A 30 6.27 -3.37 -20.84
CA PRO A 30 6.79 -2.47 -21.87
C PRO A 30 6.15 -2.80 -23.22
N ARG A 31 5.72 -1.76 -23.93
CA ARG A 31 5.00 -1.84 -25.20
C ARG A 31 5.95 -1.83 -26.40
N THR A 32 7.13 -1.25 -26.24
CA THR A 32 8.14 -1.16 -27.30
C THR A 32 9.49 -1.72 -26.85
N ASN A 33 10.35 -2.03 -27.81
CA ASN A 33 11.73 -2.46 -27.52
C ASN A 33 12.54 -1.34 -26.85
N GLU A 34 12.25 -0.08 -27.18
CA GLU A 34 12.88 1.09 -26.55
C GLU A 34 12.55 1.18 -25.06
N GLU A 35 11.29 0.97 -24.69
CA GLU A 35 10.87 0.90 -23.28
C GLU A 35 11.52 -0.27 -22.55
N TYR A 36 11.62 -1.43 -23.22
CA TYR A 36 12.28 -2.61 -22.65
C TYR A 36 13.75 -2.36 -22.34
N GLU A 37 14.50 -1.77 -23.29
CA GLU A 37 15.91 -1.43 -23.07
C GLU A 37 16.10 -0.30 -22.05
N ARG A 38 15.18 0.67 -21.99
CA ARG A 38 15.17 1.69 -20.93
C ARG A 38 15.00 1.07 -19.54
N CYS A 39 14.11 0.10 -19.38
CA CYS A 39 13.94 -0.59 -18.10
C CYS A 39 15.23 -1.31 -17.66
N LYS A 40 15.95 -1.94 -18.60
CA LYS A 40 17.27 -2.53 -18.32
C LYS A 40 18.29 -1.50 -17.86
N GLN A 41 18.36 -0.37 -18.56
CA GLN A 41 19.27 0.73 -18.21
C GLN A 41 18.95 1.32 -16.83
N MET A 42 17.68 1.30 -16.40
CA MET A 42 17.24 1.74 -15.08
C MET A 42 17.53 0.73 -13.96
N GLY A 43 18.22 -0.37 -14.25
CA GLY A 43 18.64 -1.36 -13.25
C GLY A 43 17.70 -2.55 -13.09
N LEU A 44 16.81 -2.80 -14.06
CA LEU A 44 15.95 -3.99 -14.07
C LEU A 44 16.36 -4.96 -15.20
N PRO A 45 17.23 -5.96 -14.93
CA PRO A 45 17.86 -6.79 -15.98
C PRO A 45 16.87 -7.55 -16.86
N ASP A 46 15.78 -8.04 -16.26
CA ASP A 46 14.64 -8.58 -16.98
C ASP A 46 13.38 -7.78 -16.63
N PRO A 47 12.92 -6.87 -17.52
CA PRO A 47 11.68 -6.14 -17.35
C PRO A 47 10.42 -7.01 -17.27
N LYS A 48 10.46 -8.26 -17.74
CA LYS A 48 9.30 -9.18 -17.72
C LYS A 48 9.25 -10.07 -16.48
N GLN A 49 10.21 -9.95 -15.56
CA GLN A 49 10.18 -10.71 -14.32
C GLN A 49 8.99 -10.31 -13.42
N ALA A 50 8.53 -11.24 -12.57
CA ALA A 50 7.58 -10.90 -11.53
C ALA A 50 8.30 -10.09 -10.42
N LEU A 51 7.70 -8.97 -10.03
CA LEU A 51 8.17 -8.13 -8.94
C LEU A 51 7.43 -8.52 -7.67
N THR A 52 8.18 -8.89 -6.64
CA THR A 52 7.64 -9.16 -5.30
C THR A 52 7.32 -7.86 -4.58
N HIS A 53 6.48 -7.92 -3.56
CA HIS A 53 6.15 -6.77 -2.72
C HIS A 53 7.41 -6.06 -2.18
N ASP A 54 8.41 -6.82 -1.72
CA ASP A 54 9.68 -6.28 -1.21
C ASP A 54 10.49 -5.52 -2.27
N GLN A 55 10.32 -5.87 -3.55
CA GLN A 55 10.94 -5.15 -4.68
C GLN A 55 10.16 -3.89 -5.05
N LEU A 56 8.86 -3.83 -4.75
CA LEU A 56 8.02 -2.65 -4.98
C LEU A 56 8.19 -1.61 -3.87
N VAL A 57 8.25 -2.04 -2.62
CA VAL A 57 8.40 -1.18 -1.43
C VAL A 57 9.37 -1.82 -0.44
N ASN A 58 10.63 -1.40 -0.48
CA ASN A 58 11.70 -1.89 0.41
C ASN A 58 11.92 -0.99 1.64
N ALA A 59 10.92 -0.20 2.03
CA ALA A 59 11.04 0.71 3.17
C ALA A 59 10.60 0.03 4.46
N GLU A 60 11.40 0.16 5.53
CA GLU A 60 11.00 -0.29 6.86
C GLU A 60 9.90 0.58 7.48
N ASP A 61 9.78 1.83 7.04
CA ASP A 61 8.72 2.73 7.49
C ASP A 61 7.99 3.29 6.27
N CYS A 62 6.76 2.83 6.06
CA CYS A 62 5.91 3.25 4.95
C CYS A 62 4.62 3.89 5.46
N LEU A 63 4.24 4.99 4.80
CA LEU A 63 2.98 5.69 5.05
C LEU A 63 2.19 5.70 3.75
N PHE A 64 0.99 5.13 3.78
CA PHE A 64 0.04 5.18 2.69
C PHE A 64 -1.11 6.12 3.05
N VAL A 65 -1.39 7.09 2.17
CA VAL A 65 -2.48 8.05 2.35
C VAL A 65 -3.30 8.10 1.07
N ALA A 66 -4.61 7.96 1.19
CA ALA A 66 -5.54 8.08 0.07
C ALA A 66 -6.72 8.95 0.48
N THR A 67 -7.16 9.84 -0.41
CA THR A 67 -8.32 10.73 -0.21
C THR A 67 -9.36 10.43 -1.28
N GLY A 68 -10.63 10.30 -0.87
CA GLY A 68 -11.73 10.06 -1.80
C GLY A 68 -12.06 11.32 -2.58
N ILE A 69 -11.85 11.30 -3.90
CA ILE A 69 -12.32 12.36 -4.80
C ILE A 69 -13.79 12.11 -5.14
N THR A 70 -14.08 10.92 -5.66
CA THR A 70 -15.44 10.42 -5.92
C THR A 70 -15.82 9.35 -4.90
N ASN A 71 -17.12 9.12 -4.73
CA ASN A 71 -17.62 8.06 -3.87
C ASN A 71 -17.15 6.70 -4.40
N ASN A 72 -16.48 5.95 -3.53
CA ASN A 72 -16.09 4.58 -3.79
C ASN A 72 -16.42 3.71 -2.57
N MET A 73 -16.19 2.40 -2.68
CA MET A 73 -16.52 1.43 -1.63
C MET A 73 -15.72 1.64 -0.33
N LEU A 74 -14.52 2.24 -0.41
CA LEU A 74 -13.60 2.38 0.71
C LEU A 74 -13.68 3.76 1.38
N ILE A 75 -13.83 4.83 0.59
CA ILE A 75 -13.75 6.23 1.01
C ILE A 75 -14.82 7.05 0.29
N SER A 76 -15.54 7.88 1.04
CA SER A 76 -16.47 8.83 0.45
C SER A 76 -15.73 9.92 -0.34
N GLY A 77 -16.32 10.36 -1.45
CA GLY A 77 -15.82 11.48 -2.23
C GLY A 77 -15.94 12.82 -1.51
N ILE A 78 -15.39 13.86 -2.13
CA ILE A 78 -15.47 15.23 -1.63
C ILE A 78 -16.93 15.66 -1.60
N ARG A 79 -17.40 16.15 -0.46
CA ARG A 79 -18.74 16.73 -0.31
C ARG A 79 -18.61 18.22 -0.05
N GLN A 80 -19.35 19.02 -0.81
CA GLN A 80 -19.51 20.44 -0.52
C GLN A 80 -20.77 20.63 0.33
N ASN A 81 -20.67 21.41 1.40
CA ASN A 81 -21.81 21.80 2.22
C ASN A 81 -21.66 23.29 2.59
N ASN A 82 -22.58 24.13 2.12
CA ASN A 82 -22.54 25.59 2.31
C ASN A 82 -21.15 26.16 1.99
N ASN A 83 -20.49 26.75 3.00
CA ASN A 83 -19.15 27.35 2.92
C ASN A 83 -18.03 26.38 3.37
N LYS A 84 -18.21 25.07 3.22
CA LYS A 84 -17.15 24.10 3.53
C LYS A 84 -17.07 22.94 2.55
N PHE A 85 -15.86 22.40 2.40
CA PHE A 85 -15.59 21.12 1.75
C PHE A 85 -15.25 20.07 2.80
N ILE A 86 -15.84 18.89 2.68
CA ILE A 86 -15.59 17.74 3.55
C ILE A 86 -14.84 16.69 2.75
N THR A 87 -13.63 16.36 3.18
CA THR A 87 -12.79 15.32 2.60
C THR A 87 -12.68 14.15 3.55
N LYS A 88 -12.75 12.92 3.03
CA LYS A 88 -12.38 11.72 3.78
C LYS A 88 -11.10 11.13 3.23
N SER A 89 -10.23 10.72 4.14
CA SER A 89 -8.95 10.10 3.83
C SER A 89 -8.73 8.85 4.68
N ILE A 90 -8.02 7.88 4.12
CA ILE A 90 -7.47 6.74 4.84
C ILE A 90 -5.96 6.96 4.97
N ILE A 91 -5.45 6.73 6.17
CA ILE A 91 -4.02 6.72 6.48
C ILE A 91 -3.66 5.36 7.04
N ILE A 92 -2.70 4.68 6.41
CA ILE A 92 -2.11 3.44 6.89
C ILE A 92 -0.65 3.71 7.16
N HIS A 93 -0.25 3.49 8.41
CA HIS A 93 1.15 3.60 8.79
C HIS A 93 1.69 2.22 9.12
N GLY A 94 2.63 1.73 8.31
CA GLY A 94 3.18 0.39 8.40
C GLY A 94 3.83 0.15 9.76
N LYS A 95 4.67 1.09 10.22
CA LYS A 95 5.41 0.98 11.49
C LYS A 95 4.50 0.96 12.73
N ASP A 96 3.48 1.82 12.76
CA ASP A 96 2.53 1.87 13.87
C ASP A 96 1.46 0.77 13.79
N LYS A 97 1.31 0.10 12.64
CA LYS A 97 0.25 -0.88 12.34
C LYS A 97 -1.15 -0.30 12.54
N LYS A 98 -1.31 0.99 12.24
CA LYS A 98 -2.57 1.71 12.46
C LYS A 98 -3.19 2.09 11.13
N LEU A 99 -4.47 1.74 11.01
CA LEU A 99 -5.39 2.26 10.01
C LEU A 99 -6.19 3.39 10.65
N ARG A 100 -6.16 4.58 10.05
CA ARG A 100 -6.91 5.76 10.50
C ARG A 100 -7.81 6.25 9.38
N TYR A 101 -9.05 6.52 9.71
CA TYR A 101 -9.97 7.27 8.85
C TYR A 101 -9.99 8.71 9.35
N VAL A 102 -9.72 9.65 8.45
CA VAL A 102 -9.68 11.09 8.76
C VAL A 102 -10.77 11.77 7.93
N GLU A 103 -11.67 12.47 8.61
CA GLU A 103 -12.60 13.41 7.96
C GLU A 103 -12.19 14.83 8.32
N THR A 104 -12.06 15.68 7.31
CA THR A 104 -11.62 17.07 7.48
C THR A 104 -12.63 18.00 6.85
N GLU A 105 -13.04 19.03 7.61
CA GLU A 105 -13.85 20.14 7.12
C GLU A 105 -12.94 21.33 6.78
N HIS A 106 -12.95 21.73 5.52
CA HIS A 106 -12.21 22.88 4.99
C HIS A 106 -13.18 24.04 4.82
N PHE A 107 -13.09 25.06 5.67
CA PHE A 107 -13.94 26.25 5.61
C PHE A 107 -13.45 27.21 4.51
N CYS A 108 -14.34 27.55 3.58
CA CYS A 108 -14.11 28.63 2.62
C CYS A 108 -14.30 29.98 3.33
N LYS A 109 -13.26 30.80 3.27
CA LYS A 109 -13.31 32.21 3.68
C LYS A 109 -13.88 33.08 2.57
#